data_AF-A0A5K1CYV6-F1
#
_entry.id   AF-A0A5K1CYV6-F1
#
_cell.length_a   1.000
_cell.length_b   1.000
_cell.length_c   1.000
_cell.angle_alpha   90.00
_cell.angle_beta   90.00
_cell.angle_gamma   90.00
#
_symmetry.space_group_name_H-M   'P 1'
#
loop_
_entity.id
_entity.type
_entity.pdbx_description
1 polymer ?
#
loop_
_entity_poly.entity_id
_entity_poly.type
_entity_poly.pdbx_seq_one_letter_code
_entity_poly.pdbx_strand_id
1 'polypeptide(L)'
;KDEVPENFPFEIQDNPGEQTISLKRQYDDELITVEVHMPDLVTGEERDGGDDDGTDTERPGQSALTLVVNIAKGDGPCLEFCCSAYPDEVTIDSMSVKEQEASEEQLAYEGPDFS
;
A
#
# COMPACT_ATOMS: atom_id res chain seq x y z
N LYS A 1 -9.92 9.79 18.56
CA LYS A 1 -10.05 8.36 18.21
C LYS A 1 -10.84 8.36 16.93
N ASP A 2 -10.14 8.38 15.81
CA ASP A 2 -10.76 8.43 14.50
C ASP A 2 -11.44 7.08 14.28
N GLU A 3 -12.77 7.09 14.32
CA GLU A 3 -13.57 5.91 14.06
C GLU A 3 -13.63 5.67 12.55
N VAL A 4 -13.48 4.41 12.16
CA VAL A 4 -13.68 3.97 10.77
C VAL A 4 -15.07 4.44 10.34
N PRO A 5 -15.20 5.13 9.19
CA PRO A 5 -16.50 5.61 8.72
C PRO A 5 -17.52 4.45 8.65
N GLU A 6 -18.76 4.69 9.07
CA GLU A 6 -19.81 3.64 9.11
C GLU A 6 -20.07 2.96 7.75
N ASN A 7 -19.66 3.58 6.64
CA ASN A 7 -19.80 3.05 5.28
C ASN A 7 -18.44 2.73 4.62
N PHE A 8 -17.39 2.50 5.42
CA PHE A 8 -16.11 2.07 4.86
C PHE A 8 -16.26 0.66 4.27
N PRO A 9 -15.98 0.48 2.96
CA PRO A 9 -16.42 -0.73 2.26
C PRO A 9 -15.46 -1.91 2.41
N PHE A 10 -14.38 -1.76 3.19
CA PHE A 10 -13.41 -2.81 3.46
C PHE A 10 -13.54 -3.30 4.89
N GLU A 11 -13.45 -4.62 5.07
CA GLU A 11 -13.15 -5.22 6.35
C GLU A 11 -11.68 -4.95 6.70
N ILE A 12 -11.43 -4.44 7.90
CA ILE A 12 -10.09 -4.14 8.40
C ILE A 12 -9.66 -5.24 9.37
N GLN A 13 -8.54 -5.89 9.07
CA GLN A 13 -7.93 -6.91 9.91
C GLN A 13 -6.53 -6.45 10.33
N ASP A 14 -6.30 -6.32 11.63
CA ASP A 14 -4.98 -6.12 12.21
C ASP A 14 -4.23 -7.45 12.31
N ASN A 15 -2.95 -7.45 11.96
CA ASN A 15 -2.09 -8.62 12.05
C ASN A 15 -1.19 -8.51 13.29
N PRO A 16 -1.61 -9.09 14.44
CA PRO A 16 -0.89 -8.90 15.70
C PRO A 16 0.53 -9.46 15.62
N GLY A 17 1.52 -8.61 15.87
CA GLY A 17 2.94 -8.95 15.80
C GLY A 17 3.63 -8.52 14.51
N GLU A 18 2.86 -8.12 13.50
CA GLU A 18 3.35 -7.57 12.23
C GLU A 18 3.08 -6.06 12.18
N GLN A 19 3.86 -5.32 11.36
CA GLN A 19 3.60 -3.90 11.08
C GLN A 19 2.67 -3.75 9.86
N THR A 20 1.69 -4.64 9.71
CA THR A 20 0.78 -4.68 8.56
C THR A 20 -0.68 -4.76 8.99
N ILE A 21 -1.54 -4.12 8.20
CA ILE A 21 -3.00 -4.33 8.25
C ILE A 21 -3.49 -4.84 6.91
N SER A 22 -4.53 -5.66 6.93
CA SER A 22 -5.20 -6.17 5.73
C SER A 22 -6.58 -5.54 5.57
N LEU A 23 -6.84 -4.96 4.40
CA LEU A 23 -8.15 -4.46 4.00
C LEU A 23 -8.74 -5.42 2.97
N LYS A 24 -9.89 -6.02 3.26
CA LYS A 24 -10.53 -6.99 2.38
C LYS A 24 -11.91 -6.53 1.95
N ARG A 25 -12.21 -6.66 0.67
CA ARG A 25 -13.53 -6.33 0.11
C ARG A 25 -13.86 -7.27 -1.03
N GLN A 26 -15.10 -7.74 -1.03
CA GLN A 26 -15.70 -8.35 -2.21
C GLN A 26 -16.45 -7.27 -3.02
N TYR A 27 -16.16 -7.21 -4.32
CA TYR A 27 -16.77 -6.28 -5.25
C TYR A 27 -17.17 -7.05 -6.52
N ASP A 28 -18.47 -7.26 -6.73
CA ASP A 28 -19.00 -8.17 -7.76
C ASP A 28 -18.36 -9.58 -7.68
N ASP A 29 -17.70 -10.02 -8.75
CA ASP A 29 -16.98 -11.30 -8.85
C ASP A 29 -15.49 -11.17 -8.52
N GLU A 30 -15.07 -10.04 -7.94
CA GLU A 30 -13.67 -9.72 -7.64
C GLU A 30 -13.44 -9.64 -6.11
N LEU A 31 -12.39 -10.31 -5.65
CA LEU A 31 -11.89 -10.22 -4.28
C LEU A 31 -10.69 -9.27 -4.27
N ILE A 32 -10.86 -8.14 -3.59
CA ILE A 32 -9.83 -7.11 -3.43
C ILE A 32 -9.23 -7.26 -2.03
N THR A 33 -7.93 -7.46 -1.97
CA THR A 33 -7.15 -7.49 -0.72
C THR A 33 -6.06 -6.43 -0.81
N VAL A 34 -5.98 -5.54 0.17
CA VAL A 34 -4.91 -4.54 0.28
C VAL A 34 -4.12 -4.82 1.54
N GLU A 35 -2.84 -5.07 1.40
CA GLU A 35 -1.91 -5.14 2.53
C GLU A 35 -1.23 -3.78 2.68
N VAL A 36 -1.39 -3.17 3.84
CA VAL A 36 -0.81 -1.85 4.14
C VAL A 36 0.32 -2.05 5.11
N HIS A 37 1.53 -1.67 4.70
CA HIS A 37 2.68 -1.64 5.57
C HIS A 37 2.71 -0.29 6.30
N MET A 38 2.70 -0.32 7.63
CA MET A 38 2.75 0.85 8.49
C MET A 38 4.16 1.01 9.07
N PRO A 39 5.09 1.69 8.37
CA PRO A 39 6.35 2.09 8.98
C PRO A 39 6.09 3.07 10.14
N ASP A 40 7.11 3.32 10.96
CA ASP A 40 7.08 4.42 11.93
C ASP A 40 6.85 5.73 11.17
N LEU A 41 5.60 6.20 11.19
CA LEU A 41 5.17 7.42 10.54
C LEU A 41 5.91 8.57 11.23
N VAL A 42 6.86 9.20 10.54
CA VAL A 42 7.46 10.45 10.99
C VAL A 42 6.41 11.53 10.76
N THR A 43 5.43 11.61 11.67
CA THR A 43 4.63 12.81 11.80
C THR A 43 5.62 13.93 12.11
N GLY A 44 5.62 15.00 11.32
CA GLY A 44 6.56 16.12 11.45
C GLY A 44 6.37 16.95 12.73
N GLU A 45 6.04 16.32 13.85
CA GLU A 45 5.69 16.94 15.13
C GLU A 45 6.80 16.80 16.16
N GLU A 46 8.09 16.81 15.80
CA GLU A 46 9.14 17.15 16.76
C GLU A 46 10.31 17.83 16.05
N ARG A 47 10.33 19.17 15.98
CA ARG A 47 11.52 20.05 16.20
C ARG A 47 11.07 21.49 16.49
N ASP A 48 10.68 21.78 17.72
CA ASP A 48 10.85 23.13 18.25
C ASP A 48 12.27 23.24 18.81
N GLY A 49 13.14 23.95 18.10
CA GLY A 49 14.42 24.43 18.63
C GLY A 49 15.67 23.99 17.85
N GLY A 50 16.25 24.95 17.12
CA GLY A 50 17.69 24.92 16.80
C GLY A 50 18.02 25.27 15.35
N ASP A 51 18.30 26.55 15.13
CA ASP A 51 19.03 27.15 14.00
C ASP A 51 20.30 26.36 13.61
N ASP A 52 20.53 26.16 12.30
CA ASP A 52 21.77 26.56 11.59
C ASP A 52 22.07 25.73 10.31
N ASP A 53 22.46 26.51 9.30
CA ASP A 53 23.24 26.30 8.08
C ASP A 53 22.90 25.24 7.02
N GLY A 54 22.91 25.73 5.78
CA GLY A 54 22.42 25.05 4.60
C GLY A 54 23.24 23.85 4.14
N THR A 55 22.53 22.83 3.66
CA THR A 55 22.85 22.07 2.46
C THR A 55 21.60 21.29 2.05
N ASP A 56 21.25 21.41 0.77
CA ASP A 56 20.42 20.52 -0.03
C ASP A 56 19.12 19.91 0.57
N THR A 57 18.00 20.54 0.22
CA THR A 57 16.73 19.92 -0.19
C THR A 57 16.37 18.53 0.36
N GLU A 58 16.13 18.40 1.65
CA GLU A 58 15.35 17.25 2.17
C GLU A 58 14.02 17.80 2.67
N ARG A 59 12.98 17.72 1.82
CA ARG A 59 11.60 17.96 2.25
C ARG A 59 11.38 17.09 3.50
N PRO A 60 10.85 17.62 4.62
CA PRO A 60 10.63 16.81 5.81
C PRO A 60 9.88 15.54 5.40
N GLY A 61 10.49 14.38 5.66
CA GLY A 61 10.14 13.09 5.07
C GLY A 61 8.64 12.91 4.99
N GLN A 62 8.09 13.01 3.78
CA GLN A 62 6.68 12.77 3.55
C GLN A 62 6.46 11.31 3.91
N SER A 63 5.80 11.08 5.03
CA SER A 63 5.49 9.73 5.47
C SER A 63 4.64 9.06 4.40
N ALA A 64 5.18 8.00 3.79
CA ALA A 64 4.51 7.23 2.76
C ALA A 64 4.19 5.83 3.29
N LEU A 65 3.01 5.33 2.94
CA LEU A 65 2.62 3.94 3.21
C LEU A 65 2.89 3.10 1.97
N THR A 66 3.51 1.95 2.17
CA THR A 66 3.63 0.95 1.11
C THR A 66 2.38 0.08 1.11
N LEU A 67 1.78 -0.08 -0.05
CA LEU A 67 0.53 -0.81 -0.26
C LEU A 67 0.77 -1.92 -1.28
N VAL A 68 0.28 -3.12 -0.99
CA VAL A 68 0.20 -4.21 -1.97
C VAL A 68 -1.27 -4.52 -2.21
N VAL A 69 -1.75 -4.22 -3.41
CA VAL A 69 -3.15 -4.43 -3.81
C VAL A 69 -3.25 -5.68 -4.66
N ASN A 70 -3.99 -6.67 -4.19
CA ASN A 70 -4.31 -7.90 -4.90
C ASN A 70 -5.77 -7.92 -5.32
N ILE A 71 -6.02 -8.20 -6.60
CA ILE A 71 -7.37 -8.34 -7.18
C ILE A 71 -7.46 -9.72 -7.82
N ALA A 72 -8.28 -10.58 -7.24
CA ALA A 72 -8.54 -11.93 -7.73
C ALA A 72 -9.95 -12.01 -8.34
N LYS A 73 -10.08 -12.60 -9.54
CA LYS A 73 -11.36 -12.71 -10.25
C LYS A 73 -11.75 -14.16 -10.46
N GLY A 74 -12.65 -14.69 -9.62
CA GLY A 74 -13.04 -16.11 -9.66
C GLY A 74 -11.82 -17.04 -9.64
N ASP A 75 -11.79 -18.05 -10.52
CA ASP A 75 -10.64 -18.95 -10.74
C ASP A 75 -9.64 -18.41 -11.80
N GLY A 76 -9.70 -17.11 -12.11
CA GLY A 76 -8.88 -16.46 -13.13
C GLY A 76 -7.53 -15.93 -12.62
N PRO A 77 -6.80 -15.16 -13.45
CA PRO A 77 -5.57 -14.53 -13.01
C PRO A 77 -5.81 -13.49 -11.91
N CYS A 78 -4.80 -13.31 -11.06
CA CYS A 78 -4.71 -12.28 -10.05
C CYS A 78 -3.86 -11.12 -10.55
N LEU A 79 -4.30 -9.90 -10.23
CA LEU A 79 -3.54 -8.68 -10.44
C LEU A 79 -2.94 -8.23 -9.12
N GLU A 80 -1.65 -7.94 -9.12
CA GLU A 80 -0.94 -7.35 -7.98
C GLU A 80 -0.42 -5.97 -8.37
N PHE A 81 -0.68 -4.97 -7.54
CA PHE A 81 -0.11 -3.64 -7.66
C PHE A 81 0.72 -3.33 -6.43
N CYS A 82 1.93 -2.84 -6.66
CA CYS A 82 2.74 -2.21 -5.61
C CYS A 82 2.50 -0.71 -5.71
N CYS A 83 2.03 -0.10 -4.62
CA CYS A 83 1.72 1.32 -4.59
C CYS A 83 2.39 2.02 -3.41
N SER A 84 2.70 3.30 -3.62
CA SER A 84 3.18 4.21 -2.58
C SER A 84 2.11 5.27 -2.33
N ALA A 85 1.60 5.32 -1.10
CA ALA A 85 0.59 6.30 -0.69
C ALA A 85 1.21 7.42 0.14
N TYR A 86 1.18 8.62 -0.41
CA TYR A 86 1.49 9.88 0.24
C TYR A 86 0.22 10.51 0.81
N PRO A 87 0.32 11.53 1.68
CA PRO A 87 -0.85 12.22 2.23
C PRO A 87 -1.76 12.85 1.17
N ASP A 88 -1.19 13.25 0.04
CA ASP A 88 -1.85 13.98 -1.05
C ASP A 88 -2.05 13.16 -2.33
N GLU A 89 -1.38 12.02 -2.48
CA GLU A 89 -1.38 11.22 -3.72
C GLU A 89 -1.11 9.73 -3.46
N VAL A 90 -1.59 8.86 -4.35
CA VAL A 90 -1.19 7.45 -4.41
C VAL A 90 -0.59 7.16 -5.78
N THR A 91 0.63 6.65 -5.80
CA THR A 91 1.33 6.24 -7.03
C THR A 91 1.34 4.73 -7.17
N ILE A 92 1.28 4.24 -8.40
CA ILE A 92 1.49 2.82 -8.71
C ILE A 92 2.95 2.67 -9.13
N ASP A 93 3.71 1.90 -8.36
CA ASP A 93 5.13 1.68 -8.58
C ASP A 93 5.35 0.53 -9.59
N SER A 94 4.54 -0.53 -9.49
CA SER A 94 4.55 -1.65 -10.43
C SER A 94 3.22 -2.42 -10.44
N MET A 95 3.01 -3.22 -11.49
CA MET A 95 1.82 -4.05 -11.68
C MET A 95 2.22 -5.41 -12.25
N SER A 96 1.81 -6.51 -11.61
CA SER A 96 2.03 -7.85 -12.13
C SER A 96 0.75 -8.66 -12.30
N VAL A 97 0.77 -9.60 -13.24
CA VAL A 97 -0.31 -10.58 -13.45
C VAL A 97 0.21 -11.96 -13.04
N LYS A 98 -0.45 -12.58 -12.07
CA LYS A 98 -0.13 -13.90 -11.52
C LYS A 98 -1.27 -14.88 -11.81
N GLU A 99 -0.98 -16.16 -12.07
CA GLU A 99 -2.01 -17.19 -12.06
C GLU A 99 -2.29 -17.60 -10.61
N GLN A 100 -3.53 -17.91 -10.25
CA GLN A 100 -3.88 -18.28 -8.86
C GLN A 100 -3.16 -19.52 -8.33
N GLU A 101 -2.80 -20.44 -9.22
CA GLU A 101 -2.06 -21.67 -8.89
C GLU A 101 -0.57 -21.59 -9.28
N ALA A 102 -0.06 -20.42 -9.66
CA ALA A 102 1.33 -20.28 -9.99
C ALA A 102 2.20 -20.36 -8.72
N SER A 103 3.09 -21.35 -8.67
CA SER A 103 4.17 -21.39 -7.68
C SER A 103 5.01 -20.11 -7.79
N GLU A 104 5.58 -19.62 -6.68
CA GLU A 104 6.49 -18.44 -6.64
C GLU A 104 7.66 -18.52 -7.65
N GLU A 105 7.90 -19.70 -8.21
CA GLU A 105 8.92 -20.02 -9.22
C GLU A 105 8.51 -19.64 -10.66
N GLN A 106 7.24 -19.33 -10.92
CA GLN A 106 6.78 -18.86 -12.23
C GLN A 106 6.94 -17.34 -12.31
N LEU A 107 7.85 -16.89 -13.19
CA LEU A 107 8.10 -15.46 -13.45
C LEU A 107 6.80 -14.80 -13.96
N ALA A 108 6.11 -14.10 -13.05
CA ALA A 108 4.94 -13.29 -13.38
C ALA A 108 5.33 -12.16 -14.33
N TYR A 109 4.41 -11.79 -15.22
CA TYR A 109 4.63 -10.63 -16.10
C TYR A 109 4.50 -9.35 -15.27
N GLU A 110 5.57 -8.55 -15.17
CA GLU A 110 5.66 -7.32 -14.35
C GLU A 110 5.12 -6.06 -15.04
N GLY A 111 4.46 -6.22 -16.20
CA GLY A 111 3.90 -5.08 -16.92
C GLY A 111 4.95 -4.26 -17.71
N PRO A 112 4.50 -3.33 -18.56
CA PRO A 112 5.34 -2.31 -19.17
C PRO A 112 5.63 -1.16 -18.20
N ASP A 113 6.72 -0.43 -18.43
CA ASP A 113 7.03 0.82 -17.70
C ASP A 113 5.87 1.83 -17.84
N PHE A 114 5.45 2.42 -16.71
CA PHE A 114 4.46 3.49 -16.67
C PHE A 114 5.18 4.83 -16.86
N SER A 115 5.22 5.34 -18.09
CA SER A 115 5.79 6.66 -18.45
C SER A 115 4.80 7.81 -18.30
#